data_AF-A0A803QZE1-F1
#
_entry.id   AF-A0A803QZE1-F1
#
_cell.length_a   1.000
_cell.length_b   1.000
_cell.length_c   1.000
_cell.angle_alpha   90.00
_cell.angle_beta   90.00
_cell.angle_gamma   90.00
#
_symmetry.space_group_name_H-M   'P 1'
#
loop_
_entity.id
_entity.type
_entity.pdbx_description
1 polymer ?
#
loop_
_entity_poly.entity_id
_entity_poly.type
_entity_poly.pdbx_seq_one_letter_code
_entity_poly.pdbx_strand_id
1 'polypeptide(L)'
;MVEVLCQHVSDESSTVRRLCLRGLVQIPSIHILRYTAQVLGVILALLDDSDESVQLTAVSCLLTILESAPSDAVEPVLINLSVRLRNLQVCMNSKMRANAFAAFGVLSNFGVGVQRDPFLEQIHIALPRLILHLHDDDVGVRQACRNTVKQISLLLEMEGLSVLLSLHCFNSDHRSDYEDFVREFSKQFVQHLPSRVDTCMASIIKVFDAPWPVIQANAIYFSSSMLSFSDDQHILARHFTQVFGVLVGKMSRSSDAVVRATCSSAIGLLLKSTNSISWRADRLDRVDSNRRGND
;
A
#
# COMPACT_ATOMS: atom_id res chain seq x y z
N MET A 1 24.11 -24.71 -18.04
CA MET A 1 22.70 -25.00 -17.66
C MET A 1 21.94 -23.71 -17.33
N VAL A 2 22.37 -22.92 -16.33
CA VAL A 2 21.76 -21.61 -16.01
C VAL A 2 21.64 -20.72 -17.24
N GLU A 3 22.75 -20.52 -17.95
CA GLU A 3 22.81 -19.67 -19.15
C GLU A 3 21.81 -20.09 -20.23
N VAL A 4 21.64 -21.40 -20.44
CA VAL A 4 20.67 -21.95 -21.40
C VAL A 4 19.24 -21.61 -20.95
N LEU A 5 18.92 -21.82 -19.68
CA LEU A 5 17.59 -21.49 -19.16
C LEU A 5 17.30 -19.98 -19.22
N CYS A 6 18.31 -19.13 -18.98
CA CYS A 6 18.18 -17.67 -19.09
C CYS A 6 17.88 -17.21 -20.53
N GLN A 7 18.36 -17.92 -21.55
CA GLN A 7 18.10 -17.57 -22.96
C GLN A 7 16.63 -17.72 -23.36
N HIS A 8 15.87 -18.57 -22.65
CA HIS A 8 14.46 -18.79 -22.93
C HIS A 8 13.52 -17.75 -22.30
N VAL A 9 14.06 -16.65 -21.77
CA VAL A 9 13.24 -15.51 -21.30
C VAL A 9 12.39 -14.89 -22.43
N SER A 10 12.86 -14.97 -23.68
CA SER A 10 12.19 -14.42 -24.87
C SER A 10 11.56 -15.51 -25.75
N ASP A 11 11.38 -16.73 -25.24
CA ASP A 11 10.77 -17.82 -26.01
C ASP A 11 9.31 -17.48 -26.36
N GLU A 12 8.85 -17.80 -27.57
CA GLU A 12 7.47 -17.54 -28.01
C GLU A 12 6.43 -18.26 -27.14
N SER A 13 6.78 -19.43 -26.59
CA SER A 13 5.89 -20.23 -25.75
C SER A 13 5.92 -19.75 -24.30
N SER A 14 4.79 -19.23 -23.81
CA SER A 14 4.65 -18.88 -22.38
C SER A 14 4.90 -20.06 -21.45
N THR A 15 4.60 -21.28 -21.91
CA THR A 15 4.91 -22.51 -21.16
C THR A 15 6.42 -22.73 -21.02
N VAL A 16 7.19 -22.51 -22.09
CA VAL A 16 8.66 -22.62 -22.04
C VAL A 16 9.21 -21.56 -21.09
N ARG A 17 8.81 -20.28 -21.24
CA ARG A 17 9.23 -19.19 -20.34
C ARG A 17 8.98 -19.54 -18.87
N ARG A 18 7.77 -20.02 -18.53
CA ARG A 18 7.42 -20.45 -17.16
C ARG A 18 8.30 -21.59 -16.65
N LEU A 19 8.46 -22.64 -17.44
CA LEU A 19 9.18 -23.84 -17.01
C LEU A 19 10.68 -23.56 -16.86
N CYS A 20 11.27 -22.79 -17.77
CA CYS A 20 12.66 -22.36 -17.65
C CYS A 20 12.90 -21.52 -16.40
N LEU A 21 12.00 -20.57 -16.11
CA LEU A 21 12.07 -19.76 -14.91
C LEU A 21 11.94 -20.61 -13.62
N ARG A 22 11.01 -21.57 -13.59
CA ARG A 22 10.89 -22.51 -12.45
C ARG A 22 12.17 -23.34 -12.27
N GLY A 23 12.76 -23.80 -13.37
CA GLY A 23 14.03 -24.52 -13.35
C GLY A 23 15.17 -23.68 -12.76
N LEU A 24 15.23 -22.38 -13.06
CA LEU A 24 16.26 -21.47 -12.55
C LEU A 24 16.25 -21.36 -11.02
N VAL A 25 15.06 -21.32 -10.40
CA VAL A 25 14.95 -21.19 -8.93
C VAL A 25 15.06 -22.51 -8.17
N GLN A 26 15.08 -23.64 -8.87
CA GLN A 26 15.30 -24.98 -8.29
C GLN A 26 16.78 -25.35 -8.21
N ILE A 27 17.68 -24.51 -8.72
CA ILE A 27 19.11 -24.76 -8.68
C ILE A 27 19.57 -24.77 -7.21
N PRO A 28 20.33 -25.79 -6.76
CA PRO A 28 20.76 -25.88 -5.38
C PRO A 28 21.42 -24.59 -4.88
N SER A 29 21.12 -24.20 -3.64
CA SER A 29 21.54 -22.93 -3.03
C SER A 29 23.06 -22.71 -3.05
N ILE A 30 23.86 -23.79 -3.03
CA ILE A 30 25.32 -23.74 -3.15
C ILE A 30 25.81 -23.12 -4.47
N HIS A 31 25.01 -23.19 -5.53
CA HIS A 31 25.29 -22.58 -6.82
C HIS A 31 24.46 -21.32 -7.07
N ILE A 32 23.32 -21.16 -6.39
CA ILE A 32 22.41 -20.04 -6.65
C ILE A 32 23.05 -18.69 -6.37
N LEU A 33 23.89 -18.59 -5.33
CA LEU A 33 24.59 -17.35 -4.97
C LEU A 33 25.43 -16.79 -6.13
N ARG A 34 26.02 -17.67 -6.94
CA ARG A 34 26.81 -17.26 -8.13
C ARG A 34 25.94 -16.67 -9.24
N TYR A 35 24.69 -17.10 -9.32
CA TYR A 35 23.79 -16.77 -10.42
C TYR A 35 22.63 -15.85 -10.00
N THR A 36 22.53 -15.46 -8.72
CA THR A 36 21.42 -14.67 -8.19
C THR A 36 21.16 -13.42 -9.01
N ALA A 37 22.19 -12.64 -9.34
CA ALA A 37 22.03 -11.43 -10.14
C ALA A 37 21.45 -11.71 -11.55
N GLN A 38 21.90 -12.79 -12.20
CA GLN A 38 21.40 -13.18 -13.52
C GLN A 38 19.94 -13.66 -13.43
N VAL A 39 19.62 -14.49 -12.43
CA VAL A 39 18.26 -14.99 -12.20
C VAL A 39 17.31 -13.84 -11.86
N LEU A 40 17.74 -12.88 -11.04
CA LEU A 40 16.97 -11.66 -10.74
C LEU A 40 16.74 -10.82 -12.01
N GLY A 41 17.73 -10.73 -12.91
CA GLY A 41 17.56 -10.08 -14.21
C GLY A 41 16.48 -10.73 -15.07
N VAL A 42 16.44 -12.06 -15.13
CA VAL A 42 15.39 -12.83 -15.84
C VAL A 42 14.03 -12.61 -15.18
N ILE A 43 13.95 -12.74 -13.85
CA ILE A 43 12.70 -12.51 -13.10
C ILE A 43 12.19 -11.09 -13.36
N LEU A 44 13.06 -10.08 -13.29
CA LEU A 44 12.70 -8.69 -13.50
C LEU A 44 12.07 -8.47 -14.88
N ALA A 45 12.62 -9.10 -15.93
CA ALA A 45 12.05 -9.05 -17.27
C ALA A 45 10.67 -9.73 -17.35
N LEU A 46 10.52 -10.88 -16.70
CA LEU A 46 9.28 -11.67 -16.73
C LEU A 46 8.17 -11.16 -15.81
N LEU A 47 8.44 -10.24 -14.89
CA LEU A 47 7.40 -9.56 -14.11
C LEU A 47 6.48 -8.69 -14.99
N ASP A 48 6.97 -8.23 -16.15
CA ASP A 48 6.21 -7.46 -17.14
C ASP A 48 5.77 -8.32 -18.35
N ASP A 49 5.83 -9.64 -18.25
CA ASP A 49 5.45 -10.54 -19.34
C ASP A 49 4.00 -10.32 -19.79
N SER A 50 3.70 -10.49 -21.06
CA SER A 50 2.34 -10.32 -21.59
C SER A 50 1.38 -11.42 -21.14
N ASP A 51 1.90 -12.58 -20.73
CA ASP A 51 1.12 -13.71 -20.22
C ASP A 51 1.09 -13.67 -18.68
N GLU A 52 -0.12 -13.51 -18.12
CA GLU A 52 -0.34 -13.42 -16.66
C GLU A 52 0.20 -14.64 -15.90
N SER A 53 0.17 -15.84 -16.49
CA SER A 53 0.69 -17.04 -15.85
C SER A 53 2.22 -17.02 -15.74
N VAL A 54 2.90 -16.34 -16.67
CA VAL A 54 4.35 -16.09 -16.62
C VAL A 54 4.65 -15.08 -15.53
N GLN A 55 3.93 -13.96 -15.47
CA GLN A 55 4.07 -12.96 -14.41
C GLN A 55 3.87 -13.59 -13.02
N LEU A 56 2.86 -14.46 -12.86
CA LEU A 56 2.57 -15.14 -11.60
C LEU A 56 3.71 -16.09 -11.21
N THR A 57 4.30 -16.76 -12.20
CA THR A 57 5.48 -17.60 -12.00
C THR A 57 6.68 -16.73 -11.60
N ALA A 58 6.90 -15.58 -12.25
CA ALA A 58 7.97 -14.63 -11.96
C ALA A 58 7.92 -14.11 -10.52
N VAL A 59 6.77 -13.62 -10.07
CA VAL A 59 6.64 -13.12 -8.69
C VAL A 59 6.76 -14.23 -7.65
N SER A 60 6.30 -15.45 -7.96
CA SER A 60 6.49 -16.60 -7.06
C SER A 60 7.97 -17.00 -6.96
N CYS A 61 8.66 -17.03 -8.09
CA CYS A 61 10.10 -17.31 -8.16
C CYS A 61 10.93 -16.22 -7.46
N LEU A 62 10.50 -14.96 -7.55
CA LEU A 62 11.14 -13.85 -6.84
C LEU A 62 11.15 -14.08 -5.33
N LEU A 63 10.01 -14.47 -4.74
CA LEU A 63 9.92 -14.76 -3.31
C LEU A 63 10.94 -15.82 -2.88
N THR A 64 11.03 -16.93 -3.63
CA THR A 64 12.00 -18.01 -3.36
C THR A 64 13.45 -17.53 -3.43
N ILE A 65 13.78 -16.68 -4.41
CA ILE A 65 15.14 -16.17 -4.56
C ILE A 65 15.50 -15.18 -3.46
N LEU A 66 14.59 -14.27 -3.09
CA LEU A 66 14.86 -13.22 -2.11
C LEU A 66 15.17 -13.76 -0.70
N GLU A 67 14.69 -14.96 -0.35
CA GLU A 67 14.98 -15.61 0.95
C GLU A 67 16.47 -15.89 1.19
N SER A 68 17.25 -16.06 0.12
CA SER A 68 18.69 -16.42 0.20
C SER A 68 19.59 -15.51 -0.63
N ALA A 69 19.03 -14.48 -1.26
CA ALA A 69 19.78 -13.57 -2.11
C ALA A 69 20.73 -12.69 -1.27
N PRO A 70 22.02 -12.56 -1.66
CA PRO A 70 22.92 -11.62 -1.01
C PRO A 70 22.56 -10.19 -1.43
N SER A 71 22.81 -9.22 -0.55
CA SER A 71 22.37 -7.84 -0.75
C SER A 71 22.94 -7.19 -2.01
N ASP A 72 24.22 -7.45 -2.31
CA ASP A 72 24.92 -6.95 -3.50
C ASP A 72 24.27 -7.38 -4.82
N ALA A 73 23.58 -8.52 -4.84
CA ALA A 73 22.84 -8.98 -6.02
C ALA A 73 21.47 -8.30 -6.18
N VAL A 74 20.83 -7.89 -5.09
CA VAL A 74 19.48 -7.30 -5.09
C VAL A 74 19.53 -5.78 -5.22
N GLU A 75 20.48 -5.13 -4.56
CA GLU A 75 20.63 -3.67 -4.52
C GLU A 75 20.53 -3.00 -5.92
N PRO A 76 21.19 -3.49 -6.98
CA PRO A 76 21.13 -2.86 -8.31
C PRO A 76 19.75 -2.89 -8.96
N VAL A 77 18.90 -3.85 -8.58
CA VAL A 77 17.57 -4.07 -9.18
C VAL A 77 16.42 -3.72 -8.23
N LEU A 78 16.71 -3.35 -6.98
CA LEU A 78 15.73 -3.13 -5.91
C LEU A 78 14.58 -2.20 -6.31
N ILE A 79 14.89 -1.03 -6.86
CA ILE A 79 13.88 -0.03 -7.24
C ILE A 79 13.08 -0.50 -8.45
N ASN A 80 13.74 -1.15 -9.42
CA ASN A 80 13.06 -1.72 -10.59
C ASN A 80 12.10 -2.85 -10.21
N LEU A 81 12.47 -3.70 -9.25
CA LEU A 81 11.59 -4.71 -8.67
C LEU A 81 10.42 -4.05 -7.96
N SER A 82 10.69 -3.05 -7.11
CA SER A 82 9.67 -2.31 -6.36
C SER A 82 8.59 -1.71 -7.27
N VAL A 83 8.99 -1.11 -8.40
CA VAL A 83 8.07 -0.53 -9.39
C VAL A 83 7.18 -1.61 -10.02
N ARG A 84 7.77 -2.71 -10.50
CA ARG A 84 7.04 -3.80 -11.16
C ARG A 84 6.09 -4.52 -10.21
N LEU A 85 6.51 -4.77 -8.98
CA LEU A 85 5.66 -5.35 -7.96
C LEU A 85 4.43 -4.49 -7.68
N ARG A 86 4.57 -3.15 -7.66
CA ARG A 86 3.40 -2.27 -7.53
C ARG A 86 2.42 -2.39 -8.70
N ASN A 87 2.87 -2.69 -9.91
CA ASN A 87 1.95 -2.94 -11.03
C ASN A 87 1.15 -4.22 -10.79
N LEU A 88 1.80 -5.27 -10.28
CA LEU A 88 1.15 -6.55 -9.99
C LEU A 88 0.17 -6.49 -8.80
N GLN A 89 0.33 -5.51 -7.90
CA GLN A 89 -0.59 -5.29 -6.76
C GLN A 89 -1.99 -4.79 -7.18
N VAL A 90 -2.22 -4.45 -8.45
CA VAL A 90 -3.56 -4.07 -8.97
C VAL A 90 -4.14 -5.10 -9.93
N CYS A 91 -3.53 -6.28 -10.07
CA CYS A 91 -4.09 -7.35 -10.88
C CYS A 91 -5.39 -7.90 -10.27
N MET A 92 -6.31 -8.35 -11.12
CA MET A 92 -7.56 -9.01 -10.68
C MET A 92 -7.29 -10.31 -9.92
N ASN A 93 -6.24 -11.02 -10.31
CA ASN A 93 -5.80 -12.25 -9.66
C ASN A 93 -5.30 -11.98 -8.23
N SER A 94 -6.01 -12.49 -7.23
CA SER A 94 -5.66 -12.29 -5.82
C SER A 94 -4.32 -12.91 -5.44
N LYS A 95 -3.96 -14.07 -6.02
CA LYS A 95 -2.66 -14.71 -5.81
C LYS A 95 -1.51 -13.85 -6.34
N MET A 96 -1.71 -13.19 -7.49
CA MET A 96 -0.76 -12.22 -8.02
C MET A 96 -0.54 -11.08 -7.02
N ARG A 97 -1.64 -10.46 -6.55
CA ARG A 97 -1.57 -9.36 -5.57
C ARG A 97 -0.88 -9.80 -4.27
N ALA A 98 -1.27 -10.95 -3.71
CA ALA A 98 -0.70 -11.48 -2.48
C ALA A 98 0.82 -11.70 -2.61
N ASN A 99 1.26 -12.35 -3.68
CA ASN A 99 2.69 -12.56 -3.93
C ASN A 99 3.43 -11.24 -4.15
N ALA A 100 2.81 -10.28 -4.85
CA ALA A 100 3.42 -8.98 -5.10
C ALA A 100 3.56 -8.12 -3.84
N PHE A 101 2.58 -8.14 -2.94
CA PHE A 101 2.68 -7.51 -1.63
C PHE A 101 3.76 -8.18 -0.77
N ALA A 102 3.75 -9.51 -0.69
CA ALA A 102 4.73 -10.26 0.09
C ALA A 102 6.17 -9.99 -0.40
N ALA A 103 6.39 -10.05 -1.72
CA ALA A 103 7.71 -9.79 -2.30
C ALA A 103 8.17 -8.36 -2.00
N PHE A 104 7.28 -7.38 -2.11
CA PHE A 104 7.58 -5.99 -1.76
C PHE A 104 7.98 -5.83 -0.29
N GLY A 105 7.36 -6.60 0.61
CA GLY A 105 7.74 -6.65 2.02
C GLY A 105 9.14 -7.23 2.22
N VAL A 106 9.48 -8.34 1.56
CA VAL A 106 10.82 -8.92 1.63
C VAL A 106 11.91 -7.97 1.11
N LEU A 107 11.59 -7.10 0.14
CA LEU A 107 12.51 -6.08 -0.36
C LEU A 107 12.99 -5.10 0.71
N SER A 108 12.27 -4.96 1.84
CA SER A 108 12.69 -4.09 2.95
C SER A 108 14.03 -4.48 3.56
N ASN A 109 14.43 -5.75 3.45
CA ASN A 109 15.73 -6.24 3.92
C ASN A 109 16.90 -5.64 3.14
N PHE A 110 16.65 -5.11 1.94
CA PHE A 110 17.65 -4.53 1.04
C PHE A 110 17.57 -3.00 0.96
N GLY A 111 16.56 -2.39 1.60
CA GLY A 111 16.36 -0.93 1.65
C GLY A 111 17.25 -0.23 2.67
N VAL A 112 18.55 -0.53 2.65
CA VAL A 112 19.55 0.01 3.61
C VAL A 112 20.67 0.76 2.88
N GLY A 113 21.52 1.46 3.63
CA GLY A 113 22.66 2.19 3.07
C GLY A 113 22.24 3.17 1.97
N VAL A 114 22.91 3.13 0.82
CA VAL A 114 22.64 4.00 -0.34
C VAL A 114 21.25 3.80 -0.95
N GLN A 115 20.61 2.65 -0.71
CA GLN A 115 19.28 2.33 -1.22
C GLN A 115 18.16 2.74 -0.28
N ARG A 116 18.47 3.21 0.94
CA ARG A 116 17.47 3.55 1.96
C ARG A 116 16.44 4.56 1.45
N ASP A 117 16.88 5.74 1.03
CA ASP A 117 15.96 6.82 0.64
C ASP A 117 15.19 6.51 -0.65
N PRO A 118 15.82 5.97 -1.73
CA PRO A 118 15.09 5.54 -2.92
C PRO A 118 14.01 4.50 -2.61
N PHE A 119 14.30 3.53 -1.74
CA PHE A 119 13.34 2.49 -1.35
C PHE A 119 12.25 3.04 -0.42
N LEU A 120 12.58 3.95 0.49
CA LEU A 120 11.60 4.65 1.33
C LEU A 120 10.57 5.41 0.48
N GLU A 121 10.99 6.04 -0.62
CA GLU A 121 10.06 6.64 -1.56
C GLU A 121 9.12 5.59 -2.18
N GLN A 122 9.64 4.40 -2.54
CA GLN A 122 8.77 3.31 -3.03
C GLN A 122 7.77 2.85 -1.97
N ILE A 123 8.19 2.79 -0.70
CA ILE A 123 7.29 2.48 0.42
C ILE A 123 6.17 3.51 0.51
N HIS A 124 6.48 4.81 0.49
CA HIS A 124 5.44 5.85 0.56
C HIS A 124 4.45 5.78 -0.61
N ILE A 125 4.91 5.42 -1.81
CA ILE A 125 4.04 5.22 -2.97
C ILE A 125 3.12 3.99 -2.79
N ALA A 126 3.64 2.90 -2.24
CA ALA A 126 2.90 1.65 -2.04
C ALA A 126 1.97 1.70 -0.81
N LEU A 127 2.30 2.50 0.19
CA LEU A 127 1.68 2.50 1.51
C LEU A 127 0.15 2.69 1.48
N PRO A 128 -0.42 3.66 0.72
CA PRO A 128 -1.87 3.80 0.68
C PRO A 128 -2.54 2.49 0.29
N ARG A 129 -2.05 1.86 -0.77
CA ARG A 129 -2.58 0.59 -1.27
C ARG A 129 -2.40 -0.55 -0.26
N LEU A 130 -1.26 -0.64 0.41
CA LEU A 130 -1.05 -1.63 1.47
C LEU A 130 -2.13 -1.50 2.56
N ILE A 131 -2.39 -0.28 3.04
CA ILE A 131 -3.42 -0.03 4.05
C ILE A 131 -4.81 -0.43 3.53
N LEU A 132 -5.16 -0.08 2.28
CA LEU A 132 -6.45 -0.44 1.69
C LEU A 132 -6.67 -1.96 1.60
N HIS A 133 -5.61 -2.75 1.40
CA HIS A 133 -5.69 -4.20 1.26
C HIS A 133 -5.47 -4.97 2.57
N LEU A 134 -5.28 -4.29 3.72
CA LEU A 134 -5.32 -4.95 5.04
C LEU A 134 -6.67 -5.61 5.30
N HIS A 135 -7.73 -5.10 4.67
CA HIS A 135 -9.06 -5.70 4.63
C HIS A 135 -9.52 -5.92 3.18
N ASP A 136 -8.91 -6.89 2.50
CA ASP A 136 -9.33 -7.45 1.20
C ASP A 136 -10.30 -8.63 1.42
N ASP A 137 -11.13 -8.96 0.42
CA ASP A 137 -11.98 -10.17 0.44
C ASP A 137 -11.12 -11.46 0.49
N ASP A 138 -9.96 -11.43 -0.16
CA ASP A 138 -9.01 -12.54 -0.17
C ASP A 138 -8.12 -12.54 1.08
N VAL A 139 -8.21 -13.63 1.86
CA VAL A 139 -7.46 -13.82 3.12
C VAL A 139 -5.94 -13.81 2.88
N GLY A 140 -5.49 -14.35 1.75
CA GLY A 140 -4.08 -14.40 1.39
C GLY A 140 -3.51 -13.00 1.14
N VAL A 141 -4.28 -12.14 0.47
CA VAL A 141 -3.94 -10.72 0.28
C VAL A 141 -3.87 -10.00 1.63
N ARG A 142 -4.87 -10.18 2.51
CA ARG A 142 -4.85 -9.59 3.86
C ARG A 142 -3.58 -9.95 4.62
N GLN A 143 -3.23 -11.24 4.63
CA GLN A 143 -2.05 -11.72 5.35
C GLN A 143 -0.75 -11.18 4.75
N ALA A 144 -0.64 -11.14 3.42
CA ALA A 144 0.50 -10.55 2.73
C ALA A 144 0.67 -9.08 3.11
N CYS A 145 -0.39 -8.27 3.04
CA CYS A 145 -0.34 -6.86 3.41
C CYS A 145 0.04 -6.65 4.87
N ARG A 146 -0.52 -7.42 5.82
CA ARG A 146 -0.15 -7.32 7.24
C ARG A 146 1.32 -7.62 7.47
N ASN A 147 1.85 -8.67 6.85
CA ASN A 147 3.27 -9.02 6.95
C ASN A 147 4.16 -7.94 6.34
N THR A 148 3.80 -7.45 5.15
CA THR A 148 4.54 -6.40 4.45
C THR A 148 4.58 -5.11 5.26
N VAL A 149 3.46 -4.68 5.86
CA VAL A 149 3.43 -3.49 6.72
C VAL A 149 4.34 -3.67 7.94
N LYS A 150 4.37 -4.85 8.58
CA LYS A 150 5.31 -5.14 9.68
C LYS A 150 6.77 -5.08 9.23
N GLN A 151 7.08 -5.55 8.01
CA GLN A 151 8.45 -5.56 7.48
C GLN A 151 8.95 -4.15 7.16
N ILE A 152 8.11 -3.30 6.56
CA ILE A 152 8.49 -1.93 6.18
C ILE A 152 8.38 -0.92 7.34
N SER A 153 7.76 -1.29 8.47
CA SER A 153 7.46 -0.33 9.56
C SER A 153 8.70 0.31 10.17
N LEU A 154 9.84 -0.38 10.18
CA LEU A 154 11.11 0.16 10.69
C LEU A 154 11.74 1.20 9.78
N LEU A 155 11.32 1.23 8.51
CA LEU A 155 11.75 2.21 7.50
C LEU A 155 10.78 3.39 7.41
N LEU A 156 9.50 3.16 7.73
CA LEU A 156 8.52 4.23 7.90
C LEU A 156 8.86 5.00 9.17
N GLU A 157 9.43 6.19 9.01
CA GLU A 157 9.85 7.11 10.07
C GLU A 157 8.65 7.73 10.82
N MET A 158 7.70 6.89 11.24
CA MET A 158 6.48 7.23 11.96
C MET A 158 6.58 6.73 13.40
N GLU A 159 6.68 7.67 14.32
CA GLU A 159 6.65 7.38 15.75
C GLU A 159 5.32 6.69 16.13
N GLY A 160 5.37 5.73 17.06
CA GLY A 160 4.18 5.01 17.51
C GLY A 160 3.60 3.97 16.54
N LEU A 161 4.12 3.86 15.29
CA LEU A 161 3.65 2.87 14.32
C LEU A 161 3.79 1.43 14.85
N SER A 162 4.88 1.10 15.53
CA SER A 162 5.09 -0.23 16.13
C SER A 162 4.01 -0.60 17.15
N VAL A 163 3.60 0.36 17.98
CA VAL A 163 2.51 0.18 18.96
C VAL A 163 1.19 -0.08 18.23
N LEU A 164 0.90 0.73 17.21
CA LEU A 164 -0.32 0.58 16.40
C LEU A 164 -0.40 -0.79 15.71
N LEU A 165 0.72 -1.30 15.18
CA LEU A 165 0.80 -2.62 14.55
C LEU A 165 0.71 -3.79 15.56
N SER A 166 0.93 -3.52 16.85
CA SER A 166 0.77 -4.51 17.92
C SER A 166 -0.66 -4.65 18.43
N LEU A 167 -1.54 -3.69 18.10
CA LEU A 167 -2.94 -3.71 18.54
C LEU A 167 -3.70 -4.89 17.92
N HIS A 168 -4.67 -5.41 18.68
CA HIS A 168 -5.57 -6.48 18.22
C HIS A 168 -6.22 -6.14 16.87
N CYS A 169 -6.64 -4.87 16.71
CA CYS A 169 -7.36 -4.41 15.53
C CYS A 169 -6.57 -4.59 14.23
N PHE A 170 -5.24 -4.54 14.27
CA PHE A 170 -4.40 -4.74 13.09
C PHE A 170 -4.39 -6.18 12.57
N ASN A 171 -4.55 -7.17 13.46
CA ASN A 171 -4.52 -8.59 13.10
C ASN A 171 -5.93 -9.20 12.94
N SER A 172 -6.97 -8.41 13.23
CA SER A 172 -8.36 -8.84 13.11
C SER A 172 -8.82 -8.90 11.65
N ASP A 173 -9.75 -9.82 11.37
CA ASP A 173 -10.46 -9.89 10.10
C ASP A 173 -11.81 -9.15 10.13
N HIS A 174 -12.19 -8.57 11.27
CA HIS A 174 -13.43 -7.81 11.40
C HIS A 174 -13.29 -6.40 10.79
N ARG A 175 -14.31 -5.98 10.04
CA ARG A 175 -14.34 -4.67 9.39
C ARG A 175 -14.24 -3.50 10.39
N SER A 176 -14.93 -3.59 11.53
CA SER A 176 -14.90 -2.54 12.56
C SER A 176 -13.50 -2.34 13.13
N ASP A 177 -12.79 -3.44 13.37
CA ASP A 177 -11.41 -3.42 13.86
C ASP A 177 -10.47 -2.80 12.82
N TYR A 178 -10.62 -3.15 11.54
CA TYR A 178 -9.91 -2.48 10.45
C TYR A 178 -10.20 -0.97 10.40
N GLU A 179 -11.46 -0.57 10.55
CA GLU A 179 -11.87 0.84 10.58
C GLU A 179 -11.28 1.60 11.79
N ASP A 180 -11.13 0.95 12.94
CA ASP A 180 -10.46 1.53 14.11
C ASP A 180 -8.95 1.67 13.89
N PHE A 181 -8.31 0.66 13.30
CA PHE A 181 -6.90 0.73 12.90
C PHE A 181 -6.65 1.87 11.91
N VAL A 182 -7.46 1.98 10.84
CA VAL A 182 -7.30 3.02 9.82
C VAL A 182 -7.48 4.42 10.41
N ARG A 183 -8.40 4.58 11.37
CA ARG A 183 -8.61 5.86 12.05
C ARG A 183 -7.35 6.29 12.80
N GLU A 184 -6.79 5.42 13.63
CA GLU A 184 -5.57 5.74 14.38
C GLU A 184 -4.36 5.89 13.43
N PHE A 185 -4.24 5.03 12.42
CA PHE A 185 -3.20 5.17 11.40
C PHE A 185 -3.28 6.53 10.69
N SER A 186 -4.48 6.97 10.29
CA SER A 186 -4.69 8.26 9.63
C SER A 186 -4.23 9.43 10.50
N LYS A 187 -4.56 9.38 11.79
CA LYS A 187 -4.15 10.39 12.77
C LYS A 187 -2.62 10.46 12.88
N GLN A 188 -1.96 9.31 13.06
CA GLN A 188 -0.50 9.23 13.12
C GLN A 188 0.14 9.69 11.80
N PHE A 189 -0.43 9.31 10.65
CA PHE A 189 0.08 9.68 9.33
C PHE A 189 0.02 11.20 9.09
N VAL A 190 -1.11 11.84 9.42
CA VAL A 190 -1.26 13.30 9.29
C VAL A 190 -0.31 14.03 10.24
N GLN A 191 -0.11 13.52 11.45
CA GLN A 191 0.77 14.13 12.45
C GLN A 191 2.25 14.01 12.10
N HIS A 192 2.71 12.83 11.67
CA HIS A 192 4.14 12.54 11.50
C HIS A 192 4.63 12.69 10.06
N LEU A 193 3.74 12.62 9.06
CA LEU A 193 4.08 12.75 7.64
C LEU A 193 3.22 13.80 6.91
N PRO A 194 3.10 15.05 7.43
CA PRO A 194 2.21 16.06 6.87
C PRO A 194 2.51 16.37 5.39
N SER A 195 3.78 16.39 4.99
CA SER A 195 4.21 16.63 3.60
C SER A 195 3.75 15.56 2.61
N ARG A 196 3.37 14.37 3.09
CA ARG A 196 2.92 13.24 2.26
C ARG A 196 1.40 13.13 2.17
N VAL A 197 0.66 13.88 2.97
CA VAL A 197 -0.81 13.81 3.03
C VAL A 197 -1.44 14.08 1.66
N ASP A 198 -1.00 15.11 0.94
CA ASP A 198 -1.56 15.46 -0.38
C ASP A 198 -1.38 14.32 -1.40
N THR A 199 -0.16 13.79 -1.52
CA THR A 199 0.16 12.69 -2.44
C THR A 199 -0.57 11.40 -2.05
N CYS A 200 -0.67 11.12 -0.75
CA CYS A 200 -1.42 9.98 -0.23
C CYS A 200 -2.90 10.09 -0.59
N MET A 201 -3.54 11.24 -0.32
CA MET A 201 -4.93 11.52 -0.70
C MET A 201 -5.17 11.34 -2.19
N ALA A 202 -4.31 11.92 -3.03
CA ALA A 202 -4.42 11.81 -4.49
C ALA A 202 -4.31 10.35 -4.96
N SER A 203 -3.51 9.51 -4.28
CA SER A 203 -3.41 8.08 -4.56
C SER A 203 -4.68 7.32 -4.17
N ILE A 204 -5.22 7.60 -2.97
CA ILE A 204 -6.44 6.96 -2.45
C ILE A 204 -7.66 7.29 -3.32
N ILE A 205 -7.81 8.56 -3.74
CA ILE A 205 -8.96 9.02 -4.53
C ILE A 205 -9.06 8.27 -5.86
N LYS A 206 -7.92 7.91 -6.49
CA LYS A 206 -7.91 7.10 -7.73
C LYS A 206 -8.51 5.70 -7.53
N VAL A 207 -8.57 5.20 -6.29
CA VAL A 207 -9.10 3.87 -5.95
C VAL A 207 -10.61 3.89 -5.76
N PHE A 208 -11.26 5.05 -5.75
CA PHE A 208 -12.72 5.15 -5.62
C PHE A 208 -13.47 4.42 -6.73
N ASP A 209 -12.86 4.23 -7.90
CA ASP A 209 -13.46 3.51 -9.03
C ASP A 209 -12.79 2.14 -9.29
N ALA A 210 -12.07 1.61 -8.30
CA ALA A 210 -11.49 0.27 -8.39
C ALA A 210 -12.58 -0.81 -8.52
N PRO A 211 -12.31 -1.95 -9.19
CA PRO A 211 -13.32 -2.97 -9.44
C PRO A 211 -13.76 -3.74 -8.18
N TRP A 212 -13.06 -3.59 -7.04
CA TRP A 212 -13.38 -4.30 -5.79
C TRP A 212 -14.14 -3.39 -4.82
N PRO A 213 -15.43 -3.68 -4.53
CA PRO A 213 -16.25 -2.83 -3.66
C PRO A 213 -15.68 -2.64 -2.25
N VAL A 214 -15.08 -3.68 -1.67
CA VAL A 214 -14.44 -3.58 -0.34
C VAL A 214 -13.25 -2.61 -0.37
N ILE A 215 -12.44 -2.66 -1.42
CA ILE A 215 -11.30 -1.75 -1.58
C ILE A 215 -11.76 -0.31 -1.83
N GLN A 216 -12.85 -0.10 -2.59
CA GLN A 216 -13.48 1.23 -2.71
C GLN A 216 -13.95 1.75 -1.34
N ALA A 217 -14.65 0.92 -0.56
CA ALA A 217 -15.11 1.28 0.77
C ALA A 217 -13.93 1.63 1.70
N ASN A 218 -12.84 0.86 1.64
CA ASN A 218 -11.63 1.13 2.40
C ASN A 218 -10.99 2.47 1.99
N ALA A 219 -10.97 2.80 0.70
CA ALA A 219 -10.45 4.07 0.20
C ALA A 219 -11.28 5.26 0.69
N ILE A 220 -12.61 5.14 0.63
CA ILE A 220 -13.56 6.13 1.15
C ILE A 220 -13.31 6.38 2.63
N TYR A 221 -13.20 5.32 3.42
CA TYR A 221 -13.03 5.43 4.86
C TYR A 221 -11.66 6.00 5.23
N PHE A 222 -10.59 5.58 4.55
CA PHE A 222 -9.24 6.06 4.81
C PHE A 222 -9.07 7.54 4.46
N SER A 223 -9.49 7.96 3.27
CA SER A 223 -9.44 9.37 2.85
C SER A 223 -10.27 10.27 3.78
N SER A 224 -11.46 9.82 4.18
CA SER A 224 -12.31 10.58 5.11
C SER A 224 -11.70 10.66 6.52
N SER A 225 -11.04 9.59 6.97
CA SER A 225 -10.31 9.57 8.25
C SER A 225 -9.16 10.57 8.24
N MET A 226 -8.33 10.58 7.19
CA MET A 226 -7.27 11.58 7.04
C MET A 226 -7.80 13.01 7.05
N LEU A 227 -8.87 13.30 6.31
CA LEU A 227 -9.51 14.63 6.30
C LEU A 227 -10.07 15.01 7.67
N SER A 228 -10.62 14.06 8.43
CA SER A 228 -11.20 14.34 9.75
C SER A 228 -10.17 14.75 10.80
N PHE A 229 -8.89 14.39 10.60
CA PHE A 229 -7.76 14.75 11.47
C PHE A 229 -6.87 15.84 10.88
N SER A 230 -7.13 16.31 9.67
CA SER A 230 -6.32 17.34 9.03
C SER A 230 -6.75 18.73 9.51
N ASP A 231 -5.79 19.49 10.06
CA ASP A 231 -5.95 20.91 10.37
C ASP A 231 -5.37 21.81 9.24
N ASP A 232 -4.83 21.22 8.17
CA ASP A 232 -4.24 21.93 7.03
C ASP A 232 -5.34 22.43 6.09
N GLN A 233 -5.52 23.76 6.06
CA GLN A 233 -6.53 24.43 5.25
C GLN A 233 -6.36 24.19 3.75
N HIS A 234 -5.13 24.03 3.25
CA HIS A 234 -4.89 23.74 1.83
C HIS A 234 -5.33 22.31 1.49
N ILE A 235 -5.01 21.33 2.35
CA ILE A 235 -5.47 19.94 2.18
C ILE A 235 -7.00 19.88 2.22
N LEU A 236 -7.62 20.52 3.21
CA LEU A 236 -9.08 20.57 3.34
C LEU A 236 -9.73 21.24 2.13
N ALA A 237 -9.26 22.43 1.72
CA ALA A 237 -9.82 23.14 0.58
C ALA A 237 -9.74 22.33 -0.72
N ARG A 238 -8.65 21.59 -0.92
CA ARG A 238 -8.43 20.80 -2.13
C ARG A 238 -9.27 19.53 -2.17
N HIS A 239 -9.28 18.77 -1.08
CA HIS A 239 -9.77 17.39 -1.09
C HIS A 239 -11.16 17.23 -0.46
N PHE A 240 -11.57 18.09 0.47
CA PHE A 240 -12.84 17.90 1.20
C PHE A 240 -14.04 17.88 0.26
N THR A 241 -14.21 18.91 -0.58
CA THR A 241 -15.33 18.99 -1.52
C THR A 241 -15.34 17.84 -2.50
N GLN A 242 -14.15 17.44 -3.00
CA GLN A 242 -14.00 16.32 -3.92
C GLN A 242 -14.44 15.01 -3.27
N VAL A 243 -13.88 14.67 -2.11
CA VAL A 243 -14.21 13.44 -1.38
C VAL A 243 -15.69 13.45 -1.01
N PHE A 244 -16.18 14.52 -0.38
CA PHE A 244 -17.58 14.65 0.03
C PHE A 244 -18.56 14.46 -1.13
N GLY A 245 -18.29 15.06 -2.29
CA GLY A 245 -19.10 14.87 -3.50
C GLY A 245 -19.15 13.41 -3.95
N VAL A 246 -18.02 12.70 -3.92
CA VAL A 246 -17.98 11.25 -4.21
C VAL A 246 -18.79 10.46 -3.20
N LEU A 247 -18.71 10.79 -1.90
CA LEU A 247 -19.48 10.10 -0.85
C LEU A 247 -20.99 10.20 -1.10
N VAL A 248 -21.50 11.41 -1.33
CA VAL A 248 -22.93 11.65 -1.60
C VAL A 248 -23.38 10.91 -2.86
N GLY A 249 -22.57 10.95 -3.91
CA GLY A 249 -22.84 10.25 -5.17
C GLY A 249 -22.90 8.72 -4.99
N LYS A 250 -21.86 8.12 -4.41
CA LYS A 250 -21.78 6.66 -4.23
C LYS A 250 -22.75 6.14 -3.18
N MET A 251 -23.04 6.89 -2.11
CA MET A 251 -24.06 6.54 -1.11
C MET A 251 -25.43 6.30 -1.77
N SER A 252 -25.79 7.12 -2.75
CA SER A 252 -27.11 7.08 -3.39
C SER A 252 -27.16 6.11 -4.59
N ARG A 253 -26.03 5.89 -5.27
CA ARG A 253 -25.99 5.25 -6.61
C ARG A 253 -25.21 3.95 -6.68
N SER A 254 -24.34 3.63 -5.72
CA SER A 254 -23.55 2.40 -5.77
C SER A 254 -24.46 1.18 -5.65
N SER A 255 -24.21 0.14 -6.45
CA SER A 255 -24.84 -1.18 -6.33
C SER A 255 -24.46 -1.89 -5.03
N ASP A 256 -23.30 -1.59 -4.48
CA ASP A 256 -22.68 -2.35 -3.40
C ASP A 256 -23.04 -1.79 -2.02
N ALA A 257 -23.66 -2.64 -1.20
CA ALA A 257 -24.12 -2.23 0.13
C ALA A 257 -22.97 -1.76 1.03
N VAL A 258 -21.79 -2.40 0.95
CA VAL A 258 -20.60 -2.02 1.73
C VAL A 258 -20.13 -0.61 1.39
N VAL A 259 -20.16 -0.23 0.10
CA VAL A 259 -19.78 1.11 -0.35
C VAL A 259 -20.78 2.14 0.18
N ARG A 260 -22.09 1.89 0.01
CA ARG A 260 -23.14 2.80 0.51
C ARG A 260 -23.07 3.01 2.02
N ALA A 261 -22.94 1.93 2.79
CA ALA A 261 -22.84 1.99 4.25
C ALA A 261 -21.59 2.78 4.70
N THR A 262 -20.46 2.54 4.04
CA THR A 262 -19.21 3.24 4.36
C THR A 262 -19.27 4.72 4.00
N CYS A 263 -19.88 5.09 2.88
CA CYS A 263 -20.14 6.50 2.56
C CYS A 263 -20.97 7.19 3.64
N SER A 264 -22.04 6.54 4.12
CA SER A 264 -22.88 7.10 5.19
C SER A 264 -22.09 7.33 6.48
N SER A 265 -21.26 6.36 6.88
CA SER A 265 -20.38 6.48 8.06
C SER A 265 -19.34 7.59 7.89
N ALA A 266 -18.70 7.64 6.72
CA ALA A 266 -17.69 8.65 6.37
C ALA A 266 -18.26 10.08 6.33
N ILE A 267 -19.49 10.27 5.85
CA ILE A 267 -20.17 11.58 5.92
C ILE A 267 -20.34 12.01 7.38
N GLY A 268 -20.81 11.11 8.25
CA GLY A 268 -20.96 11.40 9.67
C GLY A 268 -19.62 11.78 10.34
N LEU A 269 -18.54 11.11 9.95
CA LEU A 269 -17.18 11.43 10.40
C LEU A 269 -16.77 12.87 10.02
N LEU A 270 -16.93 13.24 8.75
CA LEU A 270 -16.54 14.55 8.23
C LEU A 270 -17.39 15.68 8.83
N LEU A 271 -18.71 15.47 9.00
CA LEU A 271 -19.58 16.47 9.62
C LEU A 271 -19.21 16.72 11.09
N LYS A 272 -18.83 15.67 11.83
CA LYS A 272 -18.39 15.80 13.21
C LYS A 272 -17.08 16.58 13.32
N SER A 273 -16.12 16.36 12.41
CA SER A 273 -14.85 17.09 12.42
C SER A 273 -15.03 18.57 12.03
N THR A 274 -15.82 18.89 11.01
CA THR A 274 -16.11 20.28 10.62
C THR A 274 -16.77 21.06 11.74
N ASN A 275 -17.74 20.45 12.44
CA ASN A 275 -18.33 21.05 13.63
C ASN A 275 -17.29 21.27 14.73
N SER A 276 -16.41 20.30 14.99
CA SER A 276 -15.34 20.51 15.98
C SER A 276 -14.39 21.65 15.62
N ILE A 277 -14.11 21.89 14.33
CA ILE A 277 -13.25 22.99 13.87
C ILE A 277 -13.97 24.34 14.05
N SER A 278 -15.23 24.43 13.64
CA SER A 278 -16.06 25.63 13.84
C SER A 278 -16.19 26.00 15.32
N TRP A 279 -16.39 25.02 16.21
CA TRP A 279 -16.45 25.26 17.65
C TRP A 279 -15.10 25.67 18.27
N ARG A 280 -13.97 25.22 17.69
CA ARG A 280 -12.62 25.67 18.11
C ARG A 280 -12.35 27.10 17.68
N ALA A 281 -12.74 27.48 16.45
CA ALA A 281 -12.61 28.85 15.95
C ALA A 281 -13.43 29.84 16.80
N ASP A 282 -14.70 29.51 17.07
CA ASP A 282 -15.58 30.35 17.91
C ASP A 282 -15.06 30.53 19.34
N ARG A 283 -14.34 29.54 19.89
CA ARG A 283 -13.70 29.65 21.21
C ARG A 283 -12.48 30.55 21.19
N LEU A 284 -11.63 30.45 20.18
CA LEU A 284 -10.44 31.31 20.03
C LEU A 284 -10.85 32.78 19.86
N ASP A 285 -11.85 33.05 19.01
CA ASP A 285 -12.39 34.39 18.81
C ASP A 285 -12.95 34.99 20.11
N ARG A 286 -13.62 34.18 20.95
CA ARG A 286 -14.12 34.62 22.28
C ARG A 286 -13.00 34.92 23.28
N VAL A 287 -11.89 34.16 23.27
CA VAL A 287 -10.76 34.43 24.18
C VAL A 287 -10.02 35.69 23.76
N ASP A 288 -9.83 35.93 22.46
CA ASP A 288 -9.20 37.15 21.96
C ASP A 288 -10.09 38.39 22.13
N SER A 289 -11.41 38.22 22.03
CA SER A 289 -12.39 39.28 22.37
C SER A 289 -12.34 39.67 23.85
N ASN A 290 -12.24 38.69 24.75
CA ASN A 290 -12.15 38.95 26.19
C ASN A 290 -10.80 39.56 26.62
N ARG A 291 -9.72 39.31 25.87
CA ARG A 291 -8.43 39.97 26.10
C ARG A 291 -8.41 41.43 25.65
N ARG A 292 -9.16 41.78 24.60
CA ARG A 292 -9.28 43.17 24.10
C ARG A 292 -10.26 44.04 24.88
N GLY A 293 -11.06 43.45 25.78
CA GLY A 293 -12.02 44.19 26.62
C GLY A 293 -11.52 44.52 28.03
N ASN A 294 -10.26 44.19 28.36
CA ASN A 294 -9.66 44.35 29.68
C ASN A 294 -8.44 45.30 29.72
N ASP A 295 -8.21 46.06 28.64
CA ASP A 295 -7.31 47.22 28.57
C ASP A 295 -8.15 48.51 28.48
#